data_AF-A0A920TJ80-F1
#
_entry.id   AF-A0A920TJ80-F1
#
_cell.length_a   1.000
_cell.length_b   1.000
_cell.length_c   1.000
_cell.angle_alpha   90.00
_cell.angle_beta   90.00
_cell.angle_gamma   90.00
#
_symmetry.space_group_name_H-M   'P 1'
#
loop_
_entity.id
_entity.type
_entity.pdbx_description
1 polymer ?
#
loop_
_entity_poly.entity_id
_entity_poly.type
_entity_poly.pdbx_seq_one_letter_code
_entity_poly.pdbx_strand_id
1 'polypeptide(L)' 'MDKKSSYTKQDLLDIGTGKAFGKKNGKLPLPPMLMIDRILNISKTGVNMMPVI' A
#
# COMPACT_ATOMS: atom_id res chain seq x y z
N MET A 1 10.87 3.11 7.50
CA MET A 1 10.54 2.67 6.14
C MET A 1 10.22 3.91 5.32
N ASP A 2 11.02 4.20 4.29
CA ASP A 2 10.71 5.28 3.36
C ASP A 2 9.42 5.00 2.58
N LYS A 3 8.70 6.04 2.21
CA LYS A 3 7.46 5.91 1.42
C LYS A 3 7.80 5.35 0.05
N LYS A 4 7.28 4.16 -0.27
CA LYS A 4 7.37 3.55 -1.59
C LYS A 4 6.17 3.96 -2.43
N SER A 5 6.35 4.06 -3.74
CA SER A 5 5.23 4.21 -4.69
C SER A 5 4.59 2.87 -5.05
N SER A 6 5.19 1.73 -4.69
CA SER A 6 4.63 0.40 -4.94
C SER A 6 4.95 -0.55 -3.79
N TYR A 7 4.10 -1.56 -3.62
CA TYR A 7 4.20 -2.54 -2.54
C TYR A 7 3.87 -3.93 -3.07
N THR A 8 4.76 -4.89 -2.80
CA THR A 8 4.54 -6.31 -3.11
C THR A 8 3.62 -6.95 -2.07
N LYS A 9 3.11 -8.15 -2.36
CA LYS A 9 2.35 -8.95 -1.39
C LYS A 9 3.07 -9.12 -0.06
N GLN A 10 4.39 -9.38 -0.11
CA GLN A 10 5.20 -9.55 1.08
C GLN A 10 5.29 -8.26 1.89
N ASP A 11 5.48 -7.11 1.23
CA ASP A 11 5.44 -5.83 1.93
C ASP A 11 4.09 -5.64 2.65
N LEU A 12 2.96 -5.97 2.01
CA LEU A 12 1.63 -5.84 2.62
C LEU A 12 1.45 -6.75 3.85
N LEU A 13 2.01 -7.95 3.83
CA LEU A 13 2.00 -8.87 4.98
C LEU A 13 2.88 -8.36 6.12
N ASP A 14 4.05 -7.79 5.82
CA ASP A 14 4.93 -7.19 6.82
C ASP A 14 4.29 -5.96 7.47
N ILE A 15 3.48 -5.21 6.72
CA ILE A 15 2.64 -4.12 7.24
C ILE A 15 1.54 -4.67 8.14
N GLY A 16 0.81 -5.71 7.70
CA GLY A 16 -0.26 -6.34 8.49
C GLY A 16 0.22 -6.96 9.80
N THR A 17 1.42 -7.53 9.82
CA THR A 17 2.05 -8.06 11.05
C THR A 17 2.63 -6.96 11.95
N GLY A 18 2.79 -5.74 11.43
CA GLY A 18 3.32 -4.59 12.17
C GLY A 18 4.86 -4.50 12.16
N LYS A 19 5.54 -5.26 11.29
CA LYS A 19 7.00 -5.22 11.12
C LYS A 19 7.48 -3.94 10.42
N ALA A 20 6.66 -3.38 9.52
CA ALA A 20 7.08 -2.30 8.62
C ALA A 20 6.80 -0.86 9.12
N PHE A 21 5.67 -0.61 9.79
CA PHE A 21 5.24 0.74 10.22
C PHE A 21 5.09 0.94 11.73
N GLY A 22 5.46 -0.07 12.53
CA GLY A 22 5.37 -0.02 14.00
C GLY A 22 3.93 0.11 14.53
N LYS A 23 3.77 0.08 15.86
CA LYS A 23 2.44 0.06 16.51
C LYS A 23 1.65 1.37 16.41
N LYS A 24 2.28 2.47 16.02
CA LYS A 24 1.66 3.81 15.97
C LYS A 24 0.83 4.04 14.70
N ASN A 25 1.07 3.27 13.66
CA ASN A 25 0.35 3.36 12.39
C ASN A 25 -0.66 2.20 12.28
N GLY A 26 -1.73 2.41 11.50
CA GLY A 26 -2.71 1.35 11.21
C GLY A 26 -2.06 0.13 10.57
N LYS A 27 -2.56 -1.06 10.93
CA LYS A 27 -2.16 -2.33 10.31
C LYS A 27 -3.15 -2.71 9.21
N LEU A 28 -2.66 -3.37 8.18
CA LEU A 28 -3.52 -4.02 7.21
C LEU A 28 -4.14 -5.29 7.82
N PRO A 29 -5.34 -5.70 7.37
CA PRO A 29 -5.86 -7.04 7.66
C PRO A 29 -4.86 -8.12 7.23
N LEU A 30 -4.88 -9.25 7.94
CA LEU A 30 -4.17 -10.46 7.52
C LEU A 30 -5.11 -11.38 6.72
N PRO A 31 -4.57 -12.30 5.90
CA PRO A 31 -5.37 -13.37 5.30
C PRO A 31 -6.20 -14.13 6.36
N PRO A 32 -7.43 -14.54 6.05
CA PRO A 32 -8.11 -14.48 4.75
C PRO A 32 -8.76 -13.10 4.43
N MET A 33 -8.67 -12.13 5.33
CA MET A 33 -9.31 -10.82 5.17
C MET A 33 -8.47 -9.79 4.40
N LEU A 34 -7.23 -10.11 4.03
CA LEU A 34 -6.41 -9.25 3.18
C LEU A 34 -6.89 -9.34 1.73
N MET A 35 -7.57 -8.29 1.26
CA MET A 35 -8.17 -8.24 -0.09
C MET A 35 -7.25 -7.66 -1.17
N ILE A 36 -5.99 -7.37 -0.86
CA ILE A 36 -5.04 -6.71 -1.77
C ILE A 36 -3.85 -7.62 -2.02
N ASP A 37 -3.57 -7.94 -3.29
CA ASP A 37 -2.40 -8.74 -3.68
C ASP A 37 -1.12 -7.90 -3.79
N ARG A 38 -1.21 -6.71 -4.40
CA ARG A 38 -0.10 -5.77 -4.56
C ARG A 38 -0.60 -4.36 -4.82
N ILE A 39 0.23 -3.36 -4.53
CA ILE A 39 -0.01 -1.97 -4.92
C ILE A 39 0.99 -1.61 -6.02
N LEU A 40 0.49 -1.36 -7.23
CA LEU A 40 1.34 -1.03 -8.38
C LEU A 40 1.83 0.41 -8.36
N ASN A 41 0.99 1.35 -7.91
CA ASN A 41 1.33 2.77 -7.86
C ASN A 41 0.59 3.50 -6.73
N ILE A 42 1.30 4.36 -6.01
CA ILE A 42 0.82 5.36 -5.06
C ILE A 42 1.48 6.66 -5.45
N SER A 43 0.67 7.68 -5.71
CA SER A 43 1.14 9.02 -6.02
C SER A 43 0.45 10.03 -5.10
N LYS A 44 1.17 11.09 -4.75
CA LYS A 44 0.58 12.26 -4.05
C LYS A 44 -0.19 13.16 -5.01
N THR A 45 0.17 13.14 -6.29
CA THR A 45 -0.49 13.88 -7.36
C THR A 45 -1.37 12.92 -8.16
N GLY A 46 -2.55 13.39 -8.58
CA GLY A 46 -3.45 12.59 -9.40
C GLY A 46 -2.87 12.23 -10.76
N VAL A 47 -3.49 11.26 -11.44
CA VAL A 47 -3.29 11.07 -12.87
C VAL A 47 -3.87 12.28 -13.59
N ASN A 48 -3.06 12.97 -14.39
CA ASN A 48 -3.54 14.07 -15.21
C ASN A 48 -4.60 13.50 -16.17
N MET A 49 -5.87 13.80 -15.93
CA MET A 49 -6.94 13.46 -16.86
C MET A 49 -6.70 14.36 -18.07
N MET A 50 -6.13 13.82 -19.15
CA MET A 50 -6.09 14.54 -20.42
C MET A 50 -7.53 14.97 -20.72
N PRO A 51 -7.82 16.28 -20.82
CA PRO A 51 -9.16 16.70 -21.20
C PRO A 51 -9.38 16.16 -22.61
N VAL A 52 -10.42 15.34 -22.76
CA VAL A 52 -10.89 14.93 -24.08
C VAL A 52 -11.52 16.15 -24.72
N ILE A 53 -10.73 16.91 -25.47
CA ILE A 53 -11.15 17.96 -26.39
C ILE A 53 -10.23 17.95 -27.60
#